data_AF-A0A8J3BBU1-F1
#
_entry.id   AF-A0A8J3BBU1-F1
#
_cell.length_a   1.000
_cell.length_b   1.000
_cell.length_c   1.000
_cell.angle_alpha   90.00
_cell.angle_beta   90.00
_cell.angle_gamma   90.00
#
_symmetry.space_group_name_H-M   'P 1'
#
loop_
_entity.id
_entity.type
_entity.pdbx_description
1 polymer ?
#
loop_
_entity_poly.entity_id
_entity_poly.type
_entity_poly.pdbx_seq_one_letter_code
_entity_poly.pdbx_strand_id
1 'polypeptide(L)'
;MTTHTSRAEVATDAPARYAKQLVAHLGRKLTFTTDGATSTTNLDDTTASITVGDNVLIMVAAGPSEEGVARAAHVLGSHLERFGQRNELAVTWTTTAE
;
A
#
# COMPACT_ATOMS: atom_id res chain seq x y z
N MET A 1 7.41 -19.21 -12.39
CA MET A 1 7.94 -17.88 -11.99
C MET A 1 7.36 -17.63 -10.63
N THR A 2 8.21 -17.55 -9.60
CA THR A 2 7.78 -17.25 -8.24
C THR A 2 7.26 -15.82 -8.17
N THR A 3 6.20 -15.61 -7.41
CA THR A 3 5.65 -14.28 -7.13
C THR A 3 5.82 -14.00 -5.66
N HIS A 4 6.45 -12.87 -5.36
CA HIS A 4 6.57 -12.35 -4.00
C HIS A 4 5.37 -11.45 -3.73
N THR A 5 4.78 -11.56 -2.54
CA THR A 5 3.68 -10.73 -2.09
C THR A 5 3.96 -10.23 -0.69
N SER A 6 3.76 -8.95 -0.44
CA SER A 6 3.78 -8.35 0.89
C SER A 6 2.46 -7.65 1.16
N ARG A 7 1.85 -7.95 2.32
CA ARG A 7 0.54 -7.43 2.72
C ARG A 7 0.63 -6.77 4.10
N ALA A 8 -0.03 -5.63 4.24
CA ALA A 8 -0.24 -4.95 5.51
C ALA A 8 -1.71 -4.60 5.69
N GLU A 9 -2.20 -4.75 6.92
CA GLU A 9 -3.54 -4.35 7.33
C GLU A 9 -3.41 -3.38 8.50
N VAL A 10 -3.87 -2.15 8.31
CA VAL A 10 -3.67 -1.06 9.26
C VAL A 10 -5.03 -0.66 9.80
N ALA A 11 -5.30 -1.03 11.05
CA ALA A 11 -6.52 -0.65 11.75
C ALA A 11 -6.57 0.88 11.92
N THR A 12 -7.67 1.49 11.51
CA THR A 12 -7.87 2.93 11.61
C THR A 12 -9.33 3.31 11.42
N ASP A 13 -9.81 4.32 12.13
CA ASP A 13 -11.17 4.85 11.96
C ASP A 13 -11.34 5.74 10.72
N ALA A 14 -10.25 5.98 9.96
CA ALA A 14 -10.27 6.87 8.79
C ALA A 14 -9.60 6.26 7.55
N PRO A 15 -9.93 5.02 7.13
CA PRO A 15 -9.21 4.33 6.07
C PRO A 15 -9.35 5.05 4.72
N ALA A 16 -10.54 5.55 4.39
CA ALA A 16 -10.79 6.33 3.18
C ALA A 16 -9.97 7.63 3.13
N ARG A 17 -9.76 8.29 4.27
CA ARG A 17 -8.95 9.51 4.35
C ARG A 17 -7.49 9.21 4.01
N TYR A 18 -6.92 8.17 4.61
CA TYR A 18 -5.54 7.80 4.38
C TYR A 18 -5.29 7.24 2.98
N ALA A 19 -6.21 6.45 2.44
CA ALA A 19 -6.17 6.00 1.04
C ALA A 19 -6.09 7.20 0.08
N LYS A 20 -6.97 8.19 0.25
CA LYS A 20 -6.97 9.41 -0.56
C LYS A 20 -5.66 10.19 -0.45
N GLN A 21 -5.07 10.28 0.76
CA GLN A 21 -3.79 10.95 0.96
C GLN A 21 -2.64 10.23 0.25
N LEU A 22 -2.57 8.90 0.35
CA LEU A 22 -1.58 8.08 -0.36
C LEU A 22 -1.71 8.24 -1.87
N VAL A 23 -2.91 8.03 -2.41
CA VAL A 23 -3.15 8.14 -3.86
C VAL A 23 -2.84 9.54 -4.36
N ALA A 24 -3.26 10.61 -3.67
CA ALA A 24 -2.97 11.98 -4.08
C ALA A 24 -1.47 12.33 -3.99
N HIS A 25 -0.77 11.80 -2.99
CA HIS A 25 0.65 12.10 -2.80
C HIS A 25 1.52 11.33 -3.80
N LEU A 26 1.35 10.01 -3.87
CA LEU A 26 2.10 9.13 -4.76
C LEU A 26 1.70 9.36 -6.22
N GLY A 27 0.44 9.76 -6.47
CA GLY A 27 -0.10 10.15 -7.77
C GLY A 27 0.64 11.31 -8.45
N ARG A 28 1.48 12.05 -7.73
CA ARG A 28 2.38 13.06 -8.32
C ARG A 28 3.49 12.44 -9.17
N LYS A 29 3.85 11.18 -8.91
CA LYS A 29 4.92 10.45 -9.59
C LYS A 29 4.44 9.16 -10.24
N LEU A 30 3.34 8.59 -9.75
CA LEU A 30 2.80 7.31 -10.17
C LEU A 30 1.40 7.49 -10.74
N THR A 31 0.99 6.59 -11.64
CA THR A 31 -0.37 6.58 -12.18
C THR A 31 -1.20 5.55 -11.45
N PHE A 32 -2.26 6.00 -10.77
CA PHE A 32 -3.20 5.12 -10.10
C PHE A 32 -4.45 4.89 -10.96
N THR A 33 -4.91 3.65 -10.97
CA THR A 33 -6.25 3.28 -11.42
C THR A 33 -7.08 2.91 -10.19
N THR A 34 -8.27 3.48 -10.07
CA THR A 34 -9.18 3.20 -8.95
C THR A 34 -10.41 2.46 -9.46
N ASP A 35 -10.73 1.34 -8.82
CA ASP A 35 -11.94 0.57 -9.03
C ASP A 35 -12.61 0.30 -7.66
N GLY A 36 -13.81 0.84 -7.47
CA GLY A 36 -14.51 0.81 -6.19
C GLY A 36 -13.66 1.35 -5.03
N ALA A 37 -13.38 0.48 -4.05
CA ALA A 37 -12.61 0.81 -2.86
C ALA A 37 -11.08 0.60 -3.02
N THR A 38 -10.64 0.12 -4.19
CA THR A 38 -9.26 -0.27 -4.44
C THR A 38 -8.60 0.68 -5.43
N SER A 39 -7.41 1.17 -5.07
CA SER A 39 -6.54 1.94 -5.96
C SER A 39 -5.25 1.20 -6.20
N THR A 40 -4.86 1.04 -7.46
CA THR A 40 -3.71 0.23 -7.89
C THR A 40 -2.75 1.06 -8.73
N THR A 41 -1.45 0.85 -8.55
CA THR A 41 -0.37 1.45 -9.34
C THR A 41 0.73 0.43 -9.60
N ASN A 42 1.58 0.68 -10.59
CA ASN A 42 2.80 -0.07 -10.80
C ASN A 42 4.03 0.74 -10.35
N LEU A 43 4.97 0.06 -9.71
CA LEU A 43 6.33 0.52 -9.46
C LEU A 43 7.25 -0.47 -10.18
N ASP A 44 7.70 -0.09 -11.38
CA ASP A 44 8.48 -0.96 -12.26
C ASP A 44 7.71 -2.26 -12.58
N ASP A 45 8.19 -3.43 -12.16
CA ASP A 45 7.55 -4.75 -12.34
C ASP A 45 6.69 -5.19 -11.15
N THR A 46 6.52 -4.31 -10.14
CA THR A 46 5.77 -4.58 -8.92
C THR A 46 4.44 -3.83 -8.92
N THR A 47 3.34 -4.55 -8.74
CA THR A 47 2.01 -3.96 -8.53
C THR A 47 1.83 -3.61 -7.05
N ALA A 48 1.39 -2.40 -6.76
CA ALA A 48 0.97 -1.97 -5.42
C ALA A 48 -0.51 -1.59 -5.43
N SER A 49 -1.25 -2.02 -4.41
CA SER A 49 -2.66 -1.70 -4.24
C SER A 49 -2.98 -1.22 -2.83
N ILE A 50 -3.98 -0.35 -2.74
CA ILE A 50 -4.51 0.25 -1.51
C ILE A 50 -6.01 0.02 -1.53
N THR A 51 -6.54 -0.72 -0.58
CA THR A 51 -7.97 -1.05 -0.47
C THR A 51 -8.54 -0.49 0.83
N VAL A 52 -9.63 0.25 0.71
CA VAL A 52 -10.39 0.76 1.86
C VAL A 52 -11.35 -0.34 2.33
N GLY A 53 -11.19 -0.80 3.56
CA GLY A 53 -12.14 -1.69 4.24
C GLY A 53 -12.83 -1.00 5.43
N ASP A 54 -13.61 -1.78 6.17
CA ASP A 54 -14.29 -1.33 7.39
C ASP A 54 -13.28 -1.19 8.53
N ASN A 55 -13.03 0.06 8.95
CA ASN A 55 -12.04 0.42 9.98
C ASN A 55 -10.62 -0.13 9.71
N VAL A 56 -10.28 -0.42 8.45
CA VAL A 56 -8.98 -0.95 8.06
C VAL A 56 -8.55 -0.41 6.70
N LEU A 57 -7.26 -0.09 6.58
CA LEU A 57 -6.62 0.19 5.30
C LEU A 57 -5.71 -0.98 4.95
N ILE A 58 -6.00 -1.64 3.84
CA ILE A 58 -5.25 -2.81 3.37
C ILE A 58 -4.30 -2.35 2.27
N MET A 59 -3.03 -2.73 2.36
CA MET A 59 -2.02 -2.45 1.34
C MET A 59 -1.36 -3.75 0.91
N VAL A 60 -1.18 -3.93 -0.40
CA VAL A 60 -0.54 -5.12 -0.97
C VAL A 60 0.47 -4.69 -2.01
N ALA A 61 1.67 -5.26 -1.97
CA ALA A 61 2.68 -5.19 -3.03
C ALA A 61 2.94 -6.60 -3.55
N ALA A 62 2.91 -6.81 -4.86
CA ALA A 62 3.15 -8.12 -5.49
C ALA A 62 3.95 -7.98 -6.78
N GLY A 63 4.91 -8.88 -7.00
CA GLY A 63 5.79 -8.83 -8.16
C GLY A 63 6.79 -9.98 -8.20
N PRO A 64 7.60 -10.08 -9.28
CA PRO A 64 8.55 -11.16 -9.47
C PRO A 64 9.87 -10.97 -8.70
N SER A 65 10.19 -9.75 -8.25
CA SER A 65 11.37 -9.44 -7.43
C SER A 65 10.99 -9.17 -5.98
N GLU A 66 11.67 -9.85 -5.06
CA GLU A 66 11.55 -9.59 -3.61
C GLU A 66 11.94 -8.15 -3.27
N GLU A 67 13.01 -7.62 -3.88
CA GLU A 67 13.48 -6.25 -3.67
C GLU A 67 12.46 -5.22 -4.19
N GLY A 68 11.84 -5.50 -5.34
CA GLY A 68 10.76 -4.68 -5.90
C GLY A 68 9.56 -4.60 -4.97
N VAL A 69 9.12 -5.75 -4.45
CA VAL A 69 8.04 -5.86 -3.48
C VAL A 69 8.38 -5.15 -2.17
N ALA A 70 9.59 -5.35 -1.63
CA ALA A 70 10.05 -4.66 -0.41
C ALA A 70 10.11 -3.14 -0.60
N ARG A 71 10.55 -2.66 -1.77
CA ARG A 71 10.56 -1.23 -2.09
C ARG A 71 9.15 -0.66 -2.16
N ALA A 72 8.22 -1.33 -2.83
CA ALA A 72 6.84 -0.88 -2.90
C ALA A 72 6.17 -0.84 -1.51
N ALA A 73 6.34 -1.91 -0.72
CA ALA A 73 5.87 -1.96 0.67
C ALA A 73 6.44 -0.82 1.51
N HIS A 74 7.75 -0.54 1.40
CA HIS A 74 8.40 0.56 2.12
C HIS A 74 7.85 1.93 1.70
N VAL A 75 7.64 2.17 0.40
CA VAL A 75 7.06 3.42 -0.09
C VAL A 75 5.65 3.62 0.46
N LEU A 76 4.78 2.61 0.39
CA LEU A 76 3.41 2.72 0.90
C LEU A 76 3.41 2.92 2.43
N GLY A 77 4.13 2.07 3.16
CA GLY A 77 4.16 2.09 4.62
C GLY A 77 4.70 3.40 5.20
N SER A 78 5.88 3.84 4.75
CA SER A 78 6.52 5.05 5.29
C SER A 78 5.70 6.32 5.08
N HIS A 79 4.93 6.43 3.98
CA HIS A 79 4.04 7.56 3.76
C HIS A 79 2.79 7.48 4.64
N LEU A 80 2.23 6.29 4.83
CA LEU A 80 1.08 6.09 5.72
C LEU A 80 1.42 6.45 7.17
N GLU A 81 2.56 5.98 7.69
CA GLU A 81 3.02 6.29 9.05
C GLU A 81 3.23 7.79 9.24
N ARG A 82 3.81 8.47 8.24
CA ARG A 82 3.96 9.94 8.29
C ARG A 82 2.61 10.67 8.28
N PHE A 83 1.66 10.22 7.47
CA PHE A 83 0.32 10.82 7.45
C PHE A 83 -0.46 10.55 8.73
N GLY A 84 -0.29 9.36 9.28
CA GLY A 84 -0.94 8.87 10.49
C GLY A 84 -0.18 9.12 11.78
N GLN A 85 0.90 9.91 11.76
CA GLN A 85 1.79 10.08 12.92
C GLN A 85 1.03 10.54 14.19
N ARG A 86 0.07 11.45 14.04
CA ARG A 86 -0.77 11.93 15.16
C ARG A 86 -1.77 10.91 15.67
N ASN A 87 -2.08 9.91 14.84
CA ASN A 87 -2.94 8.78 15.16
C ASN A 87 -2.13 7.52 15.45
N GLU A 88 -0.80 7.64 15.61
CA GLU A 88 0.11 6.56 15.95
C GLU A 88 -0.01 5.34 15.01
N LEU A 89 -0.33 5.57 13.73
CA LEU A 89 -0.40 4.48 12.76
C LEU A 89 0.98 3.86 12.57
N ALA A 90 1.04 2.54 12.73
CA ALA A 90 2.20 1.70 12.45
C ALA A 90 1.84 0.67 11.39
N VAL A 91 2.77 0.37 10.49
CA VAL A 91 2.54 -0.56 9.39
C VAL A 91 3.39 -1.80 9.57
N THR A 92 2.74 -2.95 9.74
CA THR A 92 3.40 -4.25 9.79
C THR A 92 3.10 -5.04 8.53
N TRP A 93 4.15 -5.48 7.85
CA TRP A 93 4.05 -6.25 6.62
C TRP A 93 4.26 -7.74 6.89
N THR A 94 3.46 -8.56 6.22
CA THR A 94 3.66 -10.01 6.11
C THR A 94 4.02 -10.33 4.68
N THR A 95 5.20 -10.90 4.47
CA THR A 95 5.70 -11.28 3.14
C THR A 95 5.59 -12.78 2.94
N THR A 96 5.15 -13.19 1.76
CA THR A 96 5.03 -14.59 1.34
C THR A 96 5.54 -14.70 -0.10
N ALA A 97 6.16 -15.83 -0.42
CA ALA A 97 6.58 -16.17 -1.78
C ALA A 97 5.85 -17.45 -2.20
N GLU A 98 5.19 -17.40 -3.36
CA GLU A 98 4.47 -18.54 -3.97
C GLU A 98 5.01 -18.87 -5.36
#